data_AF-A0A8H6I6A0-F1
#
_entry.id   AF-A0A8H6I6A0-F1
#
_cell.length_a   1.000
_cell.length_b   1.000
_cell.length_c   1.000
_cell.angle_alpha   90.00
_cell.angle_beta   90.00
_cell.angle_gamma   90.00
#
_symmetry.space_group_name_H-M   'P 1'
#
loop_
_entity.id
_entity.type
_entity.pdbx_description
1 polymer ?
#
loop_
_entity_poly.entity_id
_entity_poly.type
_entity_poly.pdbx_seq_one_letter_code
_entity_poly.pdbx_strand_id
1 'polypeptide(L)'
;MVQSTTASQAVEPGPVHVGNVAAMPQAIEIPQSHPPPASYIPHAGATFVQACGQQSYAQAAVQQVSQEQINAQWAQYYAEQRAWAAHYEHVRQMQAQAAAEAARQSEQTQPGVNTYQHPGTLGPSQQTPIPTQASQMVTFRVQEYQQGTVAPAPHPFDEECMRIFIDQVERLYPLLDAPDIPPLLPPSSATKQEKAAYAYISRVYRNSDKLLPFRDLAPSRRTILGPLGPYSPPNLRSRAGFFSTLVYRAITHHSEFLTSAGEVFFHDLDHFTRSVSQYQNKSPKFFCDPSAYGPSTRLSLDFAEAFWTASGKSTNNDWLIRDVGTTFEQLIQMFATSADFPSIGPFIAYQLAADYAVAGVIPIPSPKEMGRLIFRTGKDTVVALIELGFCCRTEEEAGEAFETLAKEVISRVSTARRDQMSFNVILLEHMLRKHRHLSTKLYTSLLSLD
;
A
#
# COMPACT_ATOMS: atom_id res chain seq x y z
N MET A 1 40.32 -13.77 47.98
CA MET A 1 39.68 -14.18 49.25
C MET A 1 39.26 -12.93 50.00
N VAL A 2 38.03 -12.46 49.80
CA VAL A 2 37.36 -11.48 50.66
C VAL A 2 35.88 -11.84 50.69
N GLN A 3 35.30 -11.71 51.88
CA GLN A 3 34.16 -12.44 52.39
C GLN A 3 32.80 -11.89 51.97
N SER A 4 31.84 -12.80 51.96
CA SER A 4 30.39 -12.61 51.98
C SER A 4 29.93 -11.83 53.22
N THR A 5 28.91 -10.98 53.05
CA THR A 5 27.84 -10.83 54.06
C THR A 5 26.58 -10.22 53.44
N THR A 6 25.51 -11.00 53.48
CA THR A 6 24.10 -10.65 53.26
C THR A 6 23.51 -9.93 54.47
N ALA A 7 22.63 -8.95 54.25
CA ALA A 7 21.60 -8.58 55.23
C ALA A 7 20.34 -8.07 54.52
N SER A 8 19.26 -8.81 54.74
CA SER A 8 17.88 -8.55 54.36
C SER A 8 17.24 -7.69 55.46
N GLN A 9 16.48 -6.65 55.10
CA GLN A 9 15.60 -5.94 56.04
C GLN A 9 14.14 -6.09 55.60
N ALA A 10 13.38 -6.68 56.52
CA ALA A 10 11.96 -6.94 56.41
C ALA A 10 11.12 -5.71 56.76
N VAL A 11 9.97 -5.65 56.11
CA VAL A 11 8.91 -4.65 56.23
C VAL A 11 8.00 -5.02 57.41
N GLU A 12 7.71 -4.07 58.29
CA GLU A 12 6.59 -4.14 59.25
C GLU A 12 5.41 -3.30 58.74
N PRO A 13 4.17 -3.83 58.69
CA PRO A 13 2.97 -3.02 58.47
C PRO A 13 2.35 -2.58 59.81
N GLY A 14 2.22 -1.25 59.97
CA GLY A 14 1.51 -0.62 61.09
C GLY A 14 -0.03 -0.72 60.99
N PRO A 15 -0.74 -0.41 62.10
CA PRO A 15 -2.15 -0.75 62.28
C PRO A 15 -3.12 0.17 61.53
N VAL A 16 -4.17 -0.45 60.99
CA VAL A 16 -5.30 0.19 60.31
C VAL A 16 -6.26 0.79 61.35
N HIS A 17 -6.42 2.11 61.33
CA HIS A 17 -7.44 2.81 62.10
C HIS A 17 -8.80 2.71 61.39
N VAL A 18 -9.78 2.13 62.08
CA VAL A 18 -11.20 2.15 61.72
C VAL A 18 -11.80 3.47 62.21
N GLY A 19 -12.34 4.27 61.29
CA GLY A 19 -12.92 5.58 61.57
C GLY A 19 -14.21 5.84 60.78
N ASN A 20 -15.32 5.65 61.49
CA ASN A 20 -16.67 6.22 61.39
C ASN A 20 -17.25 6.78 60.07
N VAL A 21 -18.45 6.28 59.85
CA VAL A 21 -19.56 6.76 59.01
C VAL A 21 -20.01 8.16 59.43
N ALA A 22 -20.12 9.09 58.46
CA ALA A 22 -20.95 10.29 58.59
C ALA A 22 -21.42 10.84 57.22
N ALA A 23 -22.75 10.89 57.10
CA ALA A 23 -23.60 11.89 56.43
C ALA A 23 -23.30 12.35 54.98
N MET A 24 -24.29 12.09 54.11
CA MET A 24 -24.54 12.79 52.86
C MET A 24 -24.77 14.30 53.07
N PRO A 25 -24.27 15.17 52.19
CA PRO A 25 -24.87 16.45 51.93
C PRO A 25 -25.66 16.47 50.60
N GLN A 26 -26.60 17.40 50.60
CA GLN A 26 -27.73 17.57 49.71
C GLN A 26 -27.35 18.00 48.29
N ALA A 27 -28.34 17.84 47.41
CA ALA A 27 -28.34 18.24 46.02
C ALA A 27 -27.94 19.72 45.84
N ILE A 28 -26.99 19.96 44.93
CA ILE A 28 -26.63 21.29 44.45
C ILE A 28 -27.50 21.57 43.22
N GLU A 29 -28.30 22.63 43.32
CA GLU A 29 -29.07 23.21 42.22
C GLU A 29 -28.13 23.73 41.13
N ILE A 30 -28.40 23.36 39.88
CA ILE A 30 -27.71 23.85 38.68
C ILE A 30 -28.37 25.17 38.27
N PRO A 31 -27.65 26.31 38.21
CA PRO A 31 -28.19 27.54 37.64
C PRO A 31 -28.29 27.41 36.12
N GLN A 32 -29.45 27.75 35.57
CA GLN A 32 -29.66 27.89 34.13
C GLN A 32 -28.76 29.01 33.57
N SER A 33 -27.85 28.66 32.68
CA SER A 33 -27.01 29.63 31.95
C SER A 33 -27.78 30.23 30.77
N HIS A 34 -27.81 31.56 30.75
CA HIS A 34 -28.36 32.40 29.69
C HIS A 34 -27.76 32.14 28.29
N PRO A 35 -28.51 32.40 27.20
CA PRO A 35 -28.01 32.31 25.83
C PRO A 35 -27.00 33.44 25.53
N PRO A 36 -25.97 33.20 24.70
CA PRO A 36 -25.03 34.23 24.31
C PRO A 36 -25.64 35.23 23.31
N PRO A 37 -25.20 36.50 23.32
CA PRO A 37 -25.72 37.53 22.43
C PRO A 37 -25.23 37.34 20.98
N ALA A 38 -26.15 37.60 20.06
CA ALA A 38 -25.87 37.75 18.64
C ALA A 38 -25.07 39.02 18.39
N SER A 39 -23.89 38.90 17.77
CA SER A 39 -23.39 39.77 16.69
C SER A 39 -21.85 39.72 16.59
N TYR A 40 -21.32 39.08 15.54
CA TYR A 40 -20.18 39.64 14.81
C TYR A 40 -20.08 39.00 13.42
N ILE A 41 -20.29 39.81 12.39
CA ILE A 41 -20.02 39.50 10.98
C ILE A 41 -18.70 40.18 10.62
N PRO A 42 -17.78 39.46 9.96
CA PRO A 42 -17.08 40.08 8.85
C PRO A 42 -17.29 39.29 7.55
N HIS A 43 -17.58 40.05 6.51
CA HIS A 43 -17.73 39.62 5.13
C HIS A 43 -16.41 39.23 4.46
N ALA A 44 -16.55 38.24 3.57
CA ALA A 44 -15.93 38.10 2.24
C ALA A 44 -14.49 37.59 2.11
N GLY A 45 -14.35 36.53 1.29
CA GLY A 45 -13.10 35.93 0.81
C GLY A 45 -13.22 34.43 0.55
N ALA A 46 -14.31 33.96 -0.09
CA ALA A 46 -14.26 33.45 -1.45
C ALA A 46 -13.41 32.17 -1.66
N THR A 47 -14.12 31.04 -1.55
CA THR A 47 -14.24 29.94 -2.55
C THR A 47 -13.08 28.98 -2.84
N PHE A 48 -13.48 27.70 -2.93
CA PHE A 48 -12.84 26.57 -3.64
C PHE A 48 -12.06 25.51 -2.83
N VAL A 49 -12.60 24.97 -1.74
CA VAL A 49 -12.22 23.62 -1.24
C VAL A 49 -13.43 22.91 -0.61
N GLN A 50 -14.40 22.50 -1.41
CA GLN A 50 -15.49 21.66 -0.90
C GLN A 50 -16.11 20.83 -2.03
N ALA A 51 -15.43 19.77 -2.45
CA ALA A 51 -16.02 18.77 -3.35
C ALA A 51 -15.49 17.33 -3.26
N CYS A 52 -14.34 17.02 -2.63
CA CYS A 52 -13.81 15.63 -2.67
C CYS A 52 -13.56 14.94 -1.31
N GLY A 53 -13.93 15.52 -0.17
CA GLY A 53 -13.47 15.01 1.14
C GLY A 53 -14.48 14.30 2.04
N GLN A 54 -15.79 14.33 1.75
CA GLN A 54 -16.81 13.94 2.77
C GLN A 54 -17.77 12.81 2.36
N GLN A 55 -17.69 12.27 1.14
CA GLN A 55 -18.66 11.26 0.71
C GLN A 55 -18.31 9.80 1.07
N SER A 56 -17.11 9.47 1.57
CA SER A 56 -16.72 8.06 1.71
C SER A 56 -16.74 7.45 3.13
N TYR A 57 -17.13 8.17 4.19
CA TYR A 57 -16.96 7.67 5.57
C TYR A 57 -18.23 7.51 6.40
N ALA A 58 -19.42 7.86 5.88
CA ALA A 58 -20.67 7.86 6.65
C ALA A 58 -21.65 6.71 6.36
N GLN A 59 -21.31 5.73 5.52
CA GLN A 59 -22.22 4.61 5.22
C GLN A 59 -21.49 3.26 5.20
N ALA A 60 -21.22 2.72 6.40
CA ALA A 60 -20.97 1.30 6.58
C ALA A 60 -22.16 0.68 7.32
N ALA A 61 -23.34 0.70 6.70
CA ALA A 61 -24.35 -0.30 7.00
C ALA A 61 -23.84 -1.60 6.37
N VAL A 62 -23.27 -2.50 7.18
CA VAL A 62 -22.85 -3.83 6.73
C VAL A 62 -24.09 -4.59 6.28
N GLN A 63 -24.44 -4.48 5.00
CA GLN A 63 -25.35 -5.44 4.39
C GLN A 63 -24.62 -6.78 4.41
N GLN A 64 -25.16 -7.76 5.12
CA GLN A 64 -24.72 -9.13 5.00
C GLN A 64 -25.02 -9.57 3.57
N VAL A 65 -23.99 -9.57 2.73
CA VAL A 65 -24.06 -10.17 1.39
C VAL A 65 -24.26 -11.67 1.59
N SER A 66 -25.33 -12.22 1.01
CA SER A 66 -25.60 -13.66 1.12
C SER A 66 -24.50 -14.47 0.42
N GLN A 67 -24.22 -15.68 0.91
CA GLN A 67 -23.29 -16.60 0.26
C GLN A 67 -23.66 -16.87 -1.21
N GLU A 68 -24.95 -16.82 -1.55
CA GLU A 68 -25.45 -16.96 -2.91
C GLU A 68 -25.02 -15.79 -3.82
N GLN A 69 -25.13 -14.54 -3.33
CA GLN A 69 -24.64 -13.37 -4.05
C GLN A 69 -23.12 -13.41 -4.24
N ILE A 70 -22.39 -13.88 -3.23
CA ILE A 70 -20.93 -14.07 -3.29
C ILE A 70 -20.57 -15.09 -4.37
N ASN A 71 -21.24 -16.24 -4.37
CA ASN A 71 -21.03 -17.28 -5.38
C ASN A 71 -21.38 -16.79 -6.79
N ALA A 72 -22.46 -16.00 -6.92
CA ALA A 72 -22.86 -15.39 -8.18
C ALA A 72 -21.81 -14.39 -8.69
N GLN A 73 -21.24 -13.55 -7.82
CA GLN A 73 -20.16 -12.62 -8.16
C GLN A 73 -18.91 -13.36 -8.66
N TRP A 74 -18.47 -14.42 -7.97
CA TRP A 74 -17.34 -15.22 -8.41
C TRP A 74 -17.62 -15.96 -9.73
N ALA A 75 -18.83 -16.50 -9.90
CA ALA A 75 -19.22 -17.16 -11.14
C ALA A 75 -19.23 -16.18 -12.32
N GLN A 76 -19.75 -14.97 -12.12
CA GLN A 76 -19.70 -13.88 -13.09
C GLN A 76 -18.26 -13.49 -13.41
N TYR A 77 -17.40 -13.32 -12.40
CA TYR A 77 -15.98 -13.03 -12.61
C TYR A 77 -15.30 -14.09 -13.47
N TYR A 78 -15.49 -15.39 -13.18
CA TYR A 78 -14.90 -16.44 -14.00
C TYR A 78 -15.49 -16.47 -15.43
N ALA A 79 -16.75 -16.10 -15.61
CA ALA A 79 -17.35 -15.95 -16.93
C ALA A 79 -16.75 -14.77 -17.71
N GLU A 80 -16.56 -13.62 -17.06
CA GLU A 80 -15.88 -12.45 -17.63
C GLU A 80 -14.43 -12.75 -17.97
N GLN A 81 -13.69 -13.48 -17.12
CA GLN A 81 -12.32 -13.92 -17.41
C GLN A 81 -12.27 -14.84 -18.64
N ARG A 82 -13.24 -15.75 -18.81
CA ARG A 82 -13.35 -16.59 -20.02
C ARG A 82 -13.68 -15.77 -21.26
N ALA A 83 -14.60 -14.81 -21.16
CA ALA A 83 -14.94 -13.91 -22.27
C ALA A 83 -13.76 -13.02 -22.67
N TRP A 84 -13.02 -12.50 -21.69
CA TRP A 84 -11.82 -11.70 -21.89
C TRP A 84 -10.71 -12.52 -22.55
N ALA A 85 -10.45 -13.76 -22.08
CA ALA A 85 -9.48 -14.65 -22.71
C ALA A 85 -9.85 -14.97 -24.17
N ALA A 86 -11.13 -15.18 -24.46
CA ALA A 86 -11.61 -15.40 -25.83
C ALA A 86 -11.45 -14.14 -26.71
N HIS A 87 -11.75 -12.95 -26.18
CA HIS A 87 -11.54 -11.68 -26.90
C HIS A 87 -10.05 -11.44 -27.15
N TYR A 88 -9.19 -11.71 -26.17
CA TYR A 88 -7.75 -11.57 -26.29
C TYR A 88 -7.19 -12.48 -27.39
N GLU A 89 -7.60 -13.74 -27.41
CA GLU A 89 -7.21 -14.69 -28.46
C GLU A 89 -7.65 -14.20 -29.85
N HIS A 90 -8.83 -13.59 -29.96
CA HIS A 90 -9.30 -13.00 -31.21
C HIS A 90 -8.44 -11.81 -31.67
N VAL A 91 -8.11 -10.88 -30.77
CA VAL A 91 -7.25 -9.73 -31.09
C VAL A 91 -5.85 -10.19 -31.48
N ARG A 92 -5.29 -11.19 -30.78
CA ARG A 92 -3.99 -11.79 -31.13
C ARG A 92 -3.99 -12.39 -32.53
N GLN A 93 -5.05 -13.12 -32.89
CA GLN A 93 -5.20 -13.68 -34.23
C GLN A 93 -5.29 -12.58 -35.30
N MET A 94 -6.02 -11.50 -35.04
CA MET A 94 -6.06 -10.35 -35.95
C MET A 94 -4.69 -9.69 -36.13
N GLN A 95 -3.92 -9.50 -35.05
CA GLN A 95 -2.57 -8.94 -35.12
C GLN A 95 -1.60 -9.84 -35.87
N ALA A 96 -1.66 -11.16 -35.63
CA ALA A 96 -0.85 -12.14 -36.35
C ALA A 96 -1.17 -12.15 -37.86
N GLN A 97 -2.45 -12.03 -38.22
CA GLN A 97 -2.89 -11.91 -39.61
C GLN A 97 -2.35 -10.62 -40.26
N ALA A 98 -2.49 -9.47 -39.58
CA ALA A 98 -1.97 -8.20 -40.07
C ALA A 98 -0.45 -8.22 -40.26
N ALA A 99 0.30 -8.83 -39.34
CA ALA A 99 1.75 -8.99 -39.45
C ALA A 99 2.14 -9.91 -40.62
N ALA A 100 1.40 -11.01 -40.83
CA ALA A 100 1.62 -11.91 -41.96
C ALA A 100 1.32 -11.21 -43.30
N GLU A 101 0.29 -10.37 -43.38
CA GLU A 101 -0.02 -9.56 -44.55
C GLU A 101 1.07 -8.52 -44.84
N ALA A 102 1.55 -7.81 -43.82
CA ALA A 102 2.65 -6.86 -43.95
C ALA A 102 3.93 -7.54 -44.45
N ALA A 103 4.25 -8.73 -43.95
CA ALA A 103 5.38 -9.53 -44.42
C ALA A 103 5.24 -9.90 -45.91
N ARG A 104 4.07 -10.39 -46.33
CA ARG A 104 3.80 -10.71 -47.76
C ARG A 104 3.92 -9.50 -48.67
N GLN A 105 3.46 -8.33 -48.22
CA GLN A 105 3.60 -7.08 -48.98
C GLN A 105 5.06 -6.68 -49.12
N SER A 106 5.87 -6.84 -48.07
CA SER A 106 7.30 -6.53 -48.11
C SER A 106 8.09 -7.41 -49.09
N GLU A 107 7.74 -8.69 -49.20
CA GLU A 107 8.36 -9.64 -50.14
C GLU A 107 8.04 -9.30 -51.60
N GLN A 108 6.84 -8.75 -51.89
CA GLN A 108 6.46 -8.33 -53.24
C GLN A 108 7.19 -7.07 -53.72
N THR A 109 7.78 -6.30 -52.81
CA THR A 109 8.45 -5.02 -53.11
C THR A 109 9.97 -5.08 -53.27
N GLN A 110 10.63 -6.23 -53.10
CA GLN A 110 12.08 -6.33 -53.29
C GLN A 110 12.47 -6.82 -54.70
N PRO A 111 13.02 -5.95 -55.58
CA PRO A 111 13.67 -6.39 -56.80
C PRO A 111 14.95 -7.18 -56.46
N GLY A 112 15.10 -8.34 -57.11
CA GLY A 112 16.04 -9.40 -56.74
C GLY A 112 17.48 -8.94 -56.48
N VAL A 113 17.93 -9.13 -55.24
CA VAL A 113 19.34 -9.04 -54.85
C VAL A 113 19.88 -10.45 -54.66
N ASN A 114 20.79 -10.85 -55.55
CA ASN A 114 21.53 -12.11 -55.47
C ASN A 114 22.34 -12.17 -54.15
N THR A 115 22.05 -13.15 -53.30
CA THR A 115 22.81 -13.42 -52.08
C THR A 115 23.69 -14.65 -52.23
N TYR A 116 24.99 -14.44 -52.05
CA TYR A 116 26.04 -15.46 -51.97
C TYR A 116 25.91 -16.25 -50.65
N GLN A 117 25.93 -17.59 -50.73
CA GLN A 117 25.96 -18.49 -49.57
C GLN A 117 27.40 -18.80 -49.14
N HIS A 118 27.68 -18.70 -47.84
CA HIS A 118 28.84 -19.30 -47.17
C HIS A 118 28.39 -20.36 -46.15
N PRO A 119 29.00 -21.56 -46.11
CA PRO A 119 28.67 -22.58 -45.12
C PRO A 119 29.57 -22.46 -43.88
N GLY A 120 28.96 -22.45 -42.69
CA GLY A 120 29.65 -22.47 -41.41
C GLY A 120 28.92 -23.35 -40.40
N THR A 121 29.59 -24.42 -39.98
CA THR A 121 29.15 -25.49 -39.08
C THR A 121 29.26 -25.09 -37.61
N LEU A 122 28.26 -25.36 -36.77
CA LEU A 122 28.37 -25.28 -35.31
C LEU A 122 27.72 -26.47 -34.60
N GLY A 123 28.43 -27.00 -33.60
CA GLY A 123 28.10 -28.20 -32.83
C GLY A 123 27.22 -27.95 -31.58
N PRO A 124 26.88 -29.02 -30.85
CA PRO A 124 25.82 -28.99 -29.84
C PRO A 124 26.30 -28.43 -28.49
N SER A 125 25.56 -27.45 -27.97
CA SER A 125 25.74 -26.85 -26.65
C SER A 125 24.76 -27.45 -25.64
N GLN A 126 25.27 -27.72 -24.43
CA GLN A 126 24.54 -28.31 -23.30
C GLN A 126 23.53 -27.32 -22.71
N GLN A 127 22.30 -27.79 -22.52
CA GLN A 127 21.19 -27.02 -21.95
C GLN A 127 21.28 -26.97 -20.42
N THR A 128 21.59 -25.80 -19.89
CA THR A 128 21.21 -25.40 -18.52
C THR A 128 19.77 -24.86 -18.52
N PRO A 129 19.06 -24.95 -17.38
CA PRO A 129 17.65 -24.56 -17.32
C PRO A 129 17.49 -23.06 -17.62
N ILE A 130 16.79 -22.77 -18.71
CA ILE A 130 16.60 -21.45 -19.30
C ILE A 130 15.64 -20.64 -18.40
N PRO A 131 16.08 -19.52 -17.82
CA PRO A 131 15.17 -18.51 -17.30
C PRO A 131 14.33 -17.96 -18.46
N THR A 132 13.02 -17.80 -18.28
CA THR A 132 12.11 -17.29 -19.32
C THR A 132 12.65 -15.99 -19.93
N GLN A 133 12.64 -15.87 -21.28
CA GLN A 133 13.20 -14.74 -22.04
C GLN A 133 12.83 -13.37 -21.47
N ALA A 134 11.57 -13.17 -21.06
CA ALA A 134 11.11 -11.92 -20.46
C ALA A 134 11.88 -11.53 -19.19
N SER A 135 12.21 -12.48 -18.31
CA SER A 135 12.92 -12.20 -17.05
C SER A 135 14.42 -11.93 -17.28
N GLN A 136 15.02 -12.51 -18.32
CA GLN A 136 16.39 -12.20 -18.73
C GLN A 136 16.47 -10.83 -19.39
N MET A 137 15.52 -10.50 -20.28
CA MET A 137 15.46 -9.18 -20.93
C MET A 137 15.32 -8.05 -19.92
N VAL A 138 14.48 -8.22 -18.88
CA VAL A 138 14.30 -7.19 -17.85
C VAL A 138 15.57 -6.96 -17.03
N THR A 139 16.24 -8.03 -16.57
CA THR A 139 17.46 -7.90 -15.76
C THR A 139 18.61 -7.31 -16.58
N PHE A 140 18.74 -7.72 -17.84
CA PHE A 140 19.75 -7.22 -18.77
C PHE A 140 19.50 -5.74 -19.10
N ARG A 141 18.25 -5.36 -19.40
CA ARG A 141 17.88 -3.95 -19.65
C ARG A 141 18.19 -3.07 -18.44
N VAL A 142 17.87 -3.47 -17.20
CA VAL A 142 18.19 -2.65 -16.01
C VAL A 142 19.69 -2.39 -15.90
N GLN A 143 20.55 -3.37 -16.20
CA GLN A 143 22.01 -3.19 -16.19
C GLN A 143 22.51 -2.32 -17.33
N GLU A 144 22.03 -2.53 -18.57
CA GLU A 144 22.41 -1.71 -19.73
C GLU A 144 21.94 -0.26 -19.58
N TYR A 145 20.75 -0.04 -19.03
CA TYR A 145 20.22 1.30 -18.74
C TYR A 145 21.06 2.02 -17.69
N GLN A 146 21.52 1.33 -16.65
CA GLN A 146 22.46 1.89 -15.67
C GLN A 146 23.82 2.25 -16.29
N GLN A 147 24.20 1.58 -17.39
CA GLN A 147 25.46 1.82 -18.10
C GLN A 147 25.34 2.85 -19.24
N GLY A 148 24.12 3.33 -19.55
CA GLY A 148 23.89 4.41 -20.52
C GLY A 148 24.15 4.01 -21.98
N THR A 149 24.19 2.73 -22.32
CA THR A 149 24.58 2.23 -23.65
C THR A 149 23.43 2.12 -24.66
N VAL A 150 22.17 2.27 -24.22
CA VAL A 150 20.98 2.03 -25.04
C VAL A 150 20.35 3.36 -25.49
N ALA A 151 20.14 3.50 -26.80
CA ALA A 151 19.39 4.61 -27.38
C ALA A 151 17.92 4.56 -26.91
N PRO A 152 17.29 5.70 -26.58
CA PRO A 152 15.90 5.71 -26.11
C PRO A 152 14.97 5.11 -27.17
N ALA A 153 14.04 4.26 -26.72
CA ALA A 153 13.03 3.67 -27.58
C ALA A 153 12.12 4.76 -28.19
N PRO A 154 11.51 4.53 -29.36
CA PRO A 154 10.61 5.49 -30.01
C PRO A 154 9.31 5.72 -29.21
N HIS A 155 8.94 4.79 -28.32
CA HIS A 155 7.83 4.94 -27.38
C HIS A 155 8.34 5.27 -25.97
N PRO A 156 7.56 6.03 -25.17
CA PRO A 156 7.95 6.41 -23.82
C PRO A 156 8.05 5.21 -22.85
N PHE A 157 7.49 4.05 -23.23
CA PHE A 157 7.51 2.80 -22.47
C PHE A 157 7.33 1.57 -23.39
N ASP A 158 7.44 0.37 -22.82
CA ASP A 158 7.21 -0.91 -23.50
C ASP A 158 5.72 -1.30 -23.36
N GLU A 159 4.98 -1.29 -24.48
CA GLU A 159 3.53 -1.51 -24.51
C GLU A 159 3.12 -2.88 -23.96
N GLU A 160 3.92 -3.92 -24.20
CA GLU A 160 3.64 -5.27 -23.70
C GLU A 160 3.86 -5.35 -22.19
N CYS A 161 4.93 -4.74 -21.67
CA CYS A 161 5.12 -4.64 -20.23
C CYS A 161 4.00 -3.84 -19.55
N MET A 162 3.55 -2.74 -20.16
CA MET A 162 2.42 -1.94 -19.67
C MET A 162 1.14 -2.77 -19.62
N ARG A 163 0.82 -3.50 -20.70
CA ARG A 163 -0.34 -4.41 -20.74
C ARG A 163 -0.27 -5.45 -19.64
N ILE A 164 0.90 -6.06 -19.42
CA ILE A 164 1.13 -7.03 -18.34
C ILE A 164 0.89 -6.40 -16.96
N PHE A 165 1.36 -5.17 -16.73
CA PHE A 165 1.14 -4.46 -15.47
C PHE A 165 -0.36 -4.22 -15.20
N ILE A 166 -1.12 -3.79 -16.20
CA ILE A 166 -2.57 -3.60 -16.08
C ILE A 166 -3.29 -4.93 -15.85
N ASP A 167 -2.98 -5.98 -16.62
CA ASP A 167 -3.57 -7.31 -16.47
C ASP A 167 -3.38 -7.88 -15.04
N GLN A 168 -2.20 -7.70 -14.44
CA GLN A 168 -1.96 -8.10 -13.04
C GLN A 168 -2.92 -7.43 -12.06
N VAL A 169 -3.21 -6.15 -12.25
CA VAL A 169 -4.10 -5.38 -11.38
C VAL A 169 -5.54 -5.82 -11.59
N GLU A 170 -5.97 -5.97 -12.84
CA GLU A 170 -7.33 -6.40 -13.22
C GLU A 170 -7.66 -7.79 -12.69
N ARG A 171 -6.70 -8.73 -12.74
CA ARG A 171 -6.89 -10.07 -12.16
C ARG A 171 -7.18 -10.06 -10.66
N LEU A 172 -6.87 -8.97 -9.97
CA LEU A 172 -7.10 -8.82 -8.53
C LEU A 172 -8.41 -8.08 -8.21
N TYR A 173 -9.19 -7.62 -9.20
CA TYR A 173 -10.49 -6.98 -8.97
C TYR A 173 -11.48 -7.77 -8.10
N PRO A 174 -11.51 -9.11 -8.07
CA PRO A 174 -12.34 -9.81 -7.08
C PRO A 174 -12.01 -9.46 -5.63
N LEU A 175 -10.75 -9.15 -5.32
CA LEU A 175 -10.33 -8.71 -3.99
C LEU A 175 -10.67 -7.23 -3.73
N LEU A 176 -10.96 -6.46 -4.78
CA LEU A 176 -11.48 -5.11 -4.72
C LEU A 176 -13.01 -5.13 -4.45
N ASP A 177 -13.71 -6.09 -5.07
CA ASP A 177 -15.15 -6.30 -4.90
C ASP A 177 -15.51 -6.93 -3.55
N ALA A 178 -14.67 -7.85 -3.07
CA ALA A 178 -14.93 -8.64 -1.88
C ALA A 178 -13.65 -8.87 -1.04
N PRO A 179 -13.10 -7.82 -0.40
CA PRO A 179 -11.80 -7.88 0.28
C PRO A 179 -11.74 -8.84 1.48
N ASP A 180 -12.89 -9.17 2.07
CA ASP A 180 -13.01 -10.10 3.21
C ASP A 180 -13.33 -11.54 2.83
N ILE A 181 -13.57 -11.79 1.54
CA ILE A 181 -14.06 -13.07 1.08
C ILE A 181 -12.89 -13.84 0.47
N PRO A 182 -12.52 -15.01 1.04
CA PRO A 182 -11.52 -15.86 0.43
C PRO A 182 -11.92 -16.22 -1.01
N PRO A 183 -10.97 -16.27 -1.96
CA PRO A 183 -11.24 -16.75 -3.30
C PRO A 183 -11.86 -18.15 -3.26
N LEU A 184 -12.88 -18.38 -4.07
CA LEU A 184 -13.54 -19.69 -4.14
C LEU A 184 -12.64 -20.70 -4.85
N LEU A 185 -12.55 -21.91 -4.28
CA LEU A 185 -11.81 -23.00 -4.90
C LEU A 185 -12.48 -23.35 -6.24
N PRO A 186 -11.74 -23.38 -7.36
CA PRO A 186 -12.31 -23.75 -8.64
C PRO A 186 -12.75 -25.23 -8.62
N PRO A 187 -13.78 -25.62 -9.40
CA PRO A 187 -14.23 -27.00 -9.47
C PRO A 187 -13.11 -27.92 -9.98
N SER A 188 -13.22 -29.23 -9.73
CA SER A 188 -12.22 -30.21 -10.19
C SER A 188 -12.03 -30.20 -11.71
N SER A 189 -13.11 -29.92 -12.45
CA SER A 189 -13.17 -29.76 -13.91
C SER A 189 -12.56 -28.45 -14.44
N ALA A 190 -12.13 -27.54 -13.56
CA ALA A 190 -11.58 -26.27 -13.98
C ALA A 190 -10.31 -26.42 -14.83
N THR A 191 -10.13 -25.51 -15.77
CA THR A 191 -8.99 -25.46 -16.67
C THR A 191 -7.70 -25.19 -15.91
N LYS A 192 -6.55 -25.42 -16.56
CA LYS A 192 -5.24 -25.09 -15.98
C LYS A 192 -5.11 -23.58 -15.71
N GLN A 193 -5.68 -22.75 -16.57
CA GLN A 193 -5.68 -21.29 -16.43
C GLN A 193 -6.52 -20.84 -15.24
N GLU A 194 -7.73 -21.38 -15.05
CA GLU A 194 -8.59 -21.09 -13.90
C GLU A 194 -7.91 -21.47 -12.56
N LYS A 195 -7.24 -22.63 -12.54
CA LYS A 195 -6.47 -23.09 -11.37
C LYS A 195 -5.27 -22.17 -11.08
N ALA A 196 -4.57 -21.71 -12.12
CA ALA A 196 -3.46 -20.76 -11.98
C ALA A 196 -3.96 -19.39 -11.48
N ALA A 197 -5.12 -18.92 -11.97
CA ALA A 197 -5.72 -17.65 -11.55
C ALA A 197 -6.13 -17.71 -10.08
N TYR A 198 -6.79 -18.80 -9.66
CA TYR A 198 -7.09 -19.05 -8.26
C TYR A 198 -5.82 -19.05 -7.38
N ALA A 199 -4.76 -19.73 -7.81
CA ALA A 199 -3.50 -19.79 -7.05
C ALA A 199 -2.85 -18.39 -6.91
N TYR A 200 -2.89 -17.58 -7.98
CA TYR A 200 -2.39 -16.20 -7.97
C TYR A 200 -3.20 -15.32 -7.01
N ILE A 201 -4.52 -15.27 -7.15
CA ILE A 201 -5.40 -14.46 -6.29
C ILE A 201 -5.32 -14.92 -4.84
N SER A 202 -5.33 -16.23 -4.58
CA SER A 202 -5.21 -16.80 -3.23
C SER A 202 -3.91 -16.42 -2.56
N ARG A 203 -2.81 -16.35 -3.31
CA ARG A 203 -1.52 -15.92 -2.77
C ARG A 203 -1.57 -14.46 -2.32
N VAL A 204 -2.17 -13.58 -3.13
CA VAL A 204 -2.33 -12.17 -2.79
C VAL A 204 -3.24 -12.02 -1.57
N TYR A 205 -4.41 -12.68 -1.57
CA TYR A 205 -5.38 -12.65 -0.46
C TYR A 205 -4.76 -13.04 0.88
N ARG A 206 -3.99 -14.13 0.93
CA ARG A 206 -3.34 -14.60 2.17
C ARG A 206 -2.23 -13.67 2.67
N ASN A 207 -1.76 -12.75 1.84
CA ASN A 207 -0.67 -11.82 2.16
C ASN A 207 -1.08 -10.38 1.80
N SER A 208 -2.35 -10.01 2.02
CA SER A 208 -2.91 -8.76 1.49
C SER A 208 -2.14 -7.51 1.93
N ASP A 209 -1.70 -7.41 3.18
CA ASP A 209 -0.84 -6.28 3.61
C ASP A 209 0.48 -6.18 2.84
N LYS A 210 1.01 -7.32 2.38
CA LYS A 210 2.31 -7.40 1.69
C LYS A 210 2.18 -7.36 0.17
N LEU A 211 1.10 -7.88 -0.42
CA LEU A 211 0.99 -8.11 -1.86
C LEU A 211 -0.18 -7.38 -2.53
N LEU A 212 -1.21 -6.96 -1.79
CA LEU A 212 -2.38 -6.34 -2.40
C LEU A 212 -2.02 -4.96 -2.99
N PRO A 213 -2.26 -4.70 -4.29
CA PRO A 213 -2.01 -3.40 -4.89
C PRO A 213 -3.03 -2.35 -4.42
N PHE A 214 -4.22 -2.75 -3.99
CA PHE A 214 -5.24 -1.86 -3.41
C PHE A 214 -4.91 -1.55 -1.95
N ARG A 215 -3.94 -0.65 -1.74
CA ARG A 215 -3.32 -0.34 -0.44
C ARG A 215 -4.33 -0.22 0.71
N ASP A 216 -5.39 0.56 0.50
CA ASP A 216 -6.36 0.87 1.57
C ASP A 216 -7.34 -0.28 1.86
N LEU A 217 -7.38 -1.31 1.01
CA LEU A 217 -8.15 -2.54 1.24
C LEU A 217 -7.37 -3.62 2.00
N ALA A 218 -6.07 -3.41 2.22
CA ALA A 218 -5.30 -4.34 3.04
C ALA A 218 -5.87 -4.42 4.47
N PRO A 219 -5.92 -5.60 5.13
CA PRO A 219 -6.56 -5.77 6.43
C PRO A 219 -6.08 -4.78 7.50
N SER A 220 -4.76 -4.57 7.60
CA SER A 220 -4.20 -3.61 8.57
C SER A 220 -4.66 -2.18 8.28
N ARG A 221 -4.76 -1.82 6.99
CA ARG A 221 -5.19 -0.49 6.55
C ARG A 221 -6.69 -0.26 6.77
N ARG A 222 -7.54 -1.23 6.44
CA ARG A 222 -8.98 -1.12 6.71
C ARG A 222 -9.27 -0.94 8.20
N THR A 223 -8.53 -1.66 9.05
CA THR A 223 -8.68 -1.53 10.51
C THR A 223 -8.29 -0.13 10.98
N ILE A 224 -7.13 0.41 10.54
CA ILE A 224 -6.66 1.73 10.99
C ILE A 224 -7.48 2.90 10.41
N LEU A 225 -8.11 2.71 9.24
CA LEU A 225 -8.99 3.69 8.58
C LEU A 225 -10.44 3.59 9.08
N GLY A 226 -10.74 2.68 10.00
CA GLY A 226 -12.09 2.52 10.55
C GLY A 226 -12.61 3.78 11.26
N PRO A 227 -13.92 3.87 11.53
CA PRO A 227 -14.55 5.06 12.13
C PRO A 227 -13.99 5.47 13.50
N LEU A 228 -13.41 4.53 14.25
CA LEU A 228 -12.77 4.76 15.55
C LEU A 228 -11.23 4.82 15.44
N GLY A 229 -10.69 4.73 14.23
CA GLY A 229 -9.27 4.77 13.96
C GLY A 229 -8.64 6.13 14.22
N PRO A 230 -7.30 6.20 14.26
CA PRO A 230 -6.59 7.46 14.46
C PRO A 230 -6.71 8.43 13.29
N TYR A 231 -7.09 7.94 12.11
CA TYR A 231 -7.32 8.78 10.93
C TYR A 231 -8.78 9.27 10.80
N SER A 232 -9.66 8.88 11.71
CA SER A 232 -11.05 9.38 11.72
C SER A 232 -11.09 10.87 12.05
N PRO A 233 -12.07 11.65 11.53
CA PRO A 233 -12.13 13.10 11.76
C PRO A 233 -12.00 13.56 13.23
N PRO A 234 -12.62 12.87 14.23
CA PRO A 234 -12.47 13.26 15.64
C PRO A 234 -11.05 13.07 16.19
N ASN A 235 -10.30 12.10 15.64
CA ASN A 235 -9.02 11.68 16.18
C ASN A 235 -7.83 12.24 15.39
N LEU A 236 -8.02 12.51 14.09
CA LEU A 236 -6.98 12.82 13.12
C LEU A 236 -6.06 13.97 13.56
N ARG A 237 -6.65 15.07 14.04
CA ARG A 237 -5.92 16.25 14.50
C ARG A 237 -5.81 16.31 16.02
N SER A 238 -5.46 15.18 16.64
CA SER A 238 -5.22 15.09 18.09
C SER A 238 -3.85 14.47 18.38
N ARG A 239 -3.30 14.77 19.56
CA ARG A 239 -2.08 14.11 20.05
C ARG A 239 -2.26 12.59 20.14
N ALA A 240 -3.40 12.13 20.63
CA ALA A 240 -3.74 10.71 20.75
C ALA A 240 -3.78 10.02 19.38
N GLY A 241 -4.41 10.66 18.39
CA GLY A 241 -4.41 10.20 17.00
C GLY A 241 -3.00 10.09 16.46
N PHE A 242 -2.20 11.15 16.61
CA PHE A 242 -0.82 11.15 16.17
C PHE A 242 0.01 10.02 16.81
N PHE A 243 -0.05 9.88 18.14
CA PHE A 243 0.58 8.77 18.85
C PHE A 243 0.15 7.41 18.31
N SER A 244 -1.15 7.21 18.12
CA SER A 244 -1.71 5.96 17.59
C SER A 244 -1.25 5.65 16.16
N THR A 245 -1.08 6.67 15.30
CA THR A 245 -0.51 6.47 13.95
C THR A 245 0.95 5.99 14.00
N LEU A 246 1.75 6.51 14.95
CA LEU A 246 3.13 6.09 15.17
C LEU A 246 3.17 4.64 15.66
N VAL A 247 2.35 4.30 16.66
CA VAL A 247 2.19 2.92 17.16
C VAL A 247 1.78 1.98 16.04
N TYR A 248 0.79 2.37 15.23
CA TYR A 248 0.38 1.57 14.08
C TYR A 248 1.54 1.29 13.14
N ARG A 249 2.22 2.32 12.65
CA ARG A 249 3.26 2.14 11.63
C ARG A 249 4.53 1.50 12.15
N ALA A 250 4.95 1.79 13.37
CA ALA A 250 6.23 1.32 13.89
C ALA A 250 6.13 0.09 14.81
N ILE A 251 4.92 -0.30 15.23
CA ILE A 251 4.73 -1.40 16.19
C ILE A 251 3.72 -2.41 15.65
N THR A 252 2.47 -2.02 15.41
CA THR A 252 1.38 -2.99 15.20
C THR A 252 1.05 -3.29 13.74
N HIS A 253 1.74 -2.68 12.77
CA HIS A 253 1.48 -2.92 11.36
C HIS A 253 1.70 -4.40 11.02
N HIS A 254 0.70 -5.01 10.37
CA HIS A 254 0.71 -6.43 9.98
C HIS A 254 0.83 -7.41 11.17
N SER A 255 0.51 -6.97 12.40
CA SER A 255 0.51 -7.86 13.56
C SER A 255 -0.86 -8.52 13.80
N GLU A 256 -0.86 -9.67 14.49
CA GLU A 256 -2.09 -10.35 14.89
C GLU A 256 -2.88 -9.51 15.90
N PHE A 257 -2.20 -8.73 16.74
CA PHE A 257 -2.83 -7.81 17.69
C PHE A 257 -3.73 -6.79 16.98
N LEU A 258 -3.24 -6.16 15.91
CA LEU A 258 -4.01 -5.17 15.14
C LEU A 258 -5.30 -5.77 14.57
N THR A 259 -5.22 -6.99 14.03
CA THR A 259 -6.34 -7.64 13.33
C THR A 259 -7.30 -8.40 14.26
N SER A 260 -6.82 -8.87 15.41
CA SER A 260 -7.61 -9.71 16.33
C SER A 260 -8.15 -8.95 17.55
N ALA A 261 -7.42 -7.97 18.08
CA ALA A 261 -7.88 -7.18 19.22
C ALA A 261 -8.82 -6.04 18.78
N GLY A 262 -8.66 -5.52 17.56
CA GLY A 262 -9.50 -4.47 16.97
C GLY A 262 -9.30 -3.08 17.57
N GLU A 263 -8.51 -2.94 18.63
CA GLU A 263 -8.18 -1.67 19.24
C GLU A 263 -7.01 -0.99 18.51
N VAL A 264 -7.30 0.16 17.90
CA VAL A 264 -6.37 0.86 17.01
C VAL A 264 -6.13 2.32 17.38
N PHE A 265 -6.84 2.81 18.39
CA PHE A 265 -6.77 4.18 18.87
C PHE A 265 -6.48 4.19 20.36
N PHE A 266 -5.35 4.78 20.73
CA PHE A 266 -4.84 4.86 22.08
C PHE A 266 -4.85 6.32 22.55
N HIS A 267 -5.62 6.62 23.59
CA HIS A 267 -5.73 7.97 24.15
C HIS A 267 -4.39 8.48 24.70
N ASP A 268 -3.60 7.59 25.29
CA ASP A 268 -2.30 7.85 25.90
C ASP A 268 -1.47 6.55 25.99
N LEU A 269 -0.27 6.68 26.57
CA LEU A 269 0.64 5.55 26.80
C LEU A 269 0.06 4.51 27.77
N ASP A 270 -0.68 4.95 28.80
CA ASP A 270 -1.27 4.05 29.79
C ASP A 270 -2.39 3.21 29.16
N HIS A 271 -3.15 3.79 28.25
CA HIS A 271 -4.14 3.07 27.46
C HIS A 271 -3.49 1.96 26.64
N PHE A 272 -2.48 2.30 25.84
CA PHE A 272 -1.73 1.33 25.05
C PHE A 272 -1.13 0.21 25.92
N THR A 273 -0.52 0.57 27.05
CA THR A 273 0.11 -0.39 27.98
C THR A 273 -0.93 -1.35 28.58
N ARG A 274 -2.11 -0.84 28.96
CA ARG A 274 -3.23 -1.68 29.43
C ARG A 274 -3.72 -2.62 28.33
N SER A 275 -3.88 -2.14 27.10
CA SER A 275 -4.29 -2.95 25.96
C SER A 275 -3.31 -4.10 25.69
N VAL A 276 -2.00 -3.83 25.73
CA VAL A 276 -0.96 -4.87 25.61
C VAL A 276 -1.01 -5.86 26.77
N SER A 277 -1.20 -5.38 28.01
CA SER A 277 -1.21 -6.20 29.22
C SER A 277 -2.36 -7.22 29.25
N GLN A 278 -3.48 -6.95 28.58
CA GLN A 278 -4.58 -7.91 28.42
C GLN A 278 -4.16 -9.20 27.70
N TYR A 279 -3.05 -9.16 26.95
CA TYR A 279 -2.52 -10.26 26.16
C TYR A 279 -1.11 -10.68 26.63
N GLN A 280 -0.79 -10.52 27.92
CA GLN A 280 0.53 -10.83 28.49
C GLN A 280 1.04 -12.27 28.25
N ASN A 281 0.15 -13.21 27.92
CA ASN A 281 0.49 -14.59 27.58
C ASN A 281 0.86 -14.80 26.10
N LYS A 282 0.76 -13.76 25.27
CA LYS A 282 1.11 -13.81 23.84
C LYS A 282 2.59 -13.47 23.64
N SER A 283 3.17 -14.04 22.58
CA SER A 283 4.57 -13.76 22.21
C SER A 283 4.73 -12.32 21.68
N PRO A 284 5.94 -11.72 21.71
CA PRO A 284 6.17 -10.39 21.14
C PRO A 284 5.73 -10.23 19.67
N LYS A 285 5.81 -11.31 18.87
CA LYS A 285 5.37 -11.33 17.46
C LYS A 285 3.87 -11.10 17.27
N PHE A 286 3.07 -11.37 18.30
CA PHE A 286 1.63 -11.08 18.29
C PHE A 286 1.39 -9.58 18.17
N PHE A 287 2.19 -8.77 18.87
CA PHE A 287 2.04 -7.31 18.91
C PHE A 287 2.79 -6.62 17.77
N CYS A 288 3.95 -7.16 17.38
CA CYS A 288 4.86 -6.55 16.41
C CYS A 288 5.45 -7.60 15.47
N ASP A 289 5.20 -7.48 14.16
CA ASP A 289 5.89 -8.30 13.16
C ASP A 289 7.20 -7.60 12.73
N PRO A 290 8.38 -8.05 13.20
CA PRO A 290 9.65 -7.43 12.83
C PRO A 290 9.98 -7.57 11.33
N SER A 291 9.23 -8.39 10.59
CA SER A 291 9.36 -8.59 9.15
C SER A 291 8.34 -7.81 8.31
N ALA A 292 7.49 -6.98 8.93
CA ALA A 292 6.42 -6.25 8.25
C ALA A 292 6.93 -5.41 7.06
N TYR A 293 8.17 -4.91 7.17
CA TYR A 293 8.84 -4.11 6.15
C TYR A 293 10.13 -4.74 5.61
N GLY A 294 10.29 -6.06 5.80
CA GLY A 294 11.49 -6.81 5.38
C GLY A 294 12.43 -7.20 6.55
N PRO A 295 13.53 -7.89 6.25
CA PRO A 295 14.31 -8.68 7.23
C PRO A 295 15.18 -7.90 8.24
N SER A 296 15.00 -6.58 8.45
CA SER A 296 15.93 -5.79 9.28
C SER A 296 15.34 -4.55 9.94
N THR A 297 14.02 -4.51 10.16
CA THR A 297 13.44 -3.36 10.86
C THR A 297 13.53 -3.51 12.37
N ARG A 298 14.06 -2.49 13.04
CA ARG A 298 14.10 -2.37 14.50
C ARG A 298 12.72 -1.97 15.00
N LEU A 299 11.71 -2.83 14.91
CA LEU A 299 10.37 -2.57 15.44
C LEU A 299 10.28 -3.19 16.85
N SER A 300 9.77 -2.44 17.83
CA SER A 300 9.59 -2.92 19.21
C SER A 300 8.47 -2.18 19.92
N LEU A 301 7.85 -2.85 20.89
CA LEU A 301 6.91 -2.24 21.84
C LEU A 301 7.57 -1.15 22.68
N ASP A 302 8.89 -1.27 22.91
CA ASP A 302 9.67 -0.34 23.76
C ASP A 302 9.68 1.10 23.23
N PHE A 303 9.33 1.32 21.95
CA PHE A 303 9.28 2.67 21.37
C PHE A 303 8.00 3.44 21.70
N ALA A 304 6.99 2.81 22.31
CA ALA A 304 5.71 3.45 22.60
C ALA A 304 5.87 4.71 23.50
N GLU A 305 6.69 4.64 24.55
CA GLU A 305 6.93 5.79 25.43
C GLU A 305 7.62 6.96 24.70
N ALA A 306 8.60 6.64 23.85
CA ALA A 306 9.27 7.64 23.02
C ALA A 306 8.28 8.30 22.05
N PHE A 307 7.41 7.53 21.39
CA PHE A 307 6.37 8.07 20.51
C PHE A 307 5.34 8.93 21.26
N TRP A 308 4.92 8.53 22.47
CA TRP A 308 4.01 9.34 23.27
C TRP A 308 4.64 10.69 23.64
N THR A 309 5.91 10.67 24.06
CA THR A 309 6.67 11.88 24.36
C THR A 309 6.83 12.76 23.12
N ALA A 310 7.26 12.18 22.00
CA ALA A 310 7.46 12.87 20.73
C ALA A 310 6.17 13.52 20.20
N SER A 311 5.03 12.82 20.31
CA SER A 311 3.72 13.31 19.86
C SER A 311 3.24 14.56 20.61
N GLY A 312 3.78 14.84 21.79
CA GLY A 312 3.44 16.01 22.60
C GLY A 312 4.30 17.25 22.32
N LYS A 313 5.39 17.12 21.55
CA LYS A 313 6.28 18.24 21.24
C LYS A 313 5.71 19.06 20.08
N SER A 314 5.63 20.38 20.26
CA SER A 314 5.13 21.31 19.23
C SER A 314 5.93 21.20 17.91
N THR A 315 7.24 21.02 18.01
CA THR A 315 8.13 20.81 16.84
C THR A 315 7.75 19.60 15.99
N ASN A 316 7.03 18.63 16.56
CA ASN A 316 6.65 17.37 15.89
C ASN A 316 5.18 17.33 15.48
N ASN A 317 4.31 18.20 16.01
CA ASN A 317 2.86 18.11 15.81
C ASN A 317 2.19 19.43 15.37
N ASP A 318 2.88 20.56 15.35
CA ASP A 318 2.27 21.85 14.96
C ASP A 318 1.74 21.81 13.52
N TRP A 319 2.38 21.05 12.62
CA TRP A 319 1.89 20.84 11.26
C TRP A 319 0.50 20.20 11.22
N LEU A 320 0.22 19.31 12.17
CA LEU A 320 -1.03 18.58 12.28
C LEU A 320 -2.12 19.43 12.97
N ILE A 321 -1.75 20.09 14.07
CA ILE A 321 -2.71 20.82 14.92
C ILE A 321 -3.02 22.22 14.40
N ARG A 322 -2.02 22.93 13.86
CA ARG A 322 -2.16 24.35 13.45
C ARG A 322 -2.32 24.54 11.96
N ASP A 323 -2.17 23.49 11.17
CA ASP A 323 -2.24 23.53 9.70
C ASP A 323 -1.28 24.57 9.08
N VAL A 324 0.02 24.36 9.25
CA VAL A 324 1.04 25.31 8.78
C VAL A 324 1.40 25.15 7.30
N GLY A 325 0.57 24.44 6.51
CA GLY A 325 0.80 24.23 5.08
C GLY A 325 1.98 23.31 4.75
N THR A 326 2.22 22.28 5.58
CA THR A 326 3.32 21.33 5.38
C THR A 326 3.14 20.49 4.11
N THR A 327 4.19 20.42 3.30
CA THR A 327 4.19 19.60 2.08
C THR A 327 4.47 18.13 2.38
N PHE A 328 4.14 17.26 1.43
CA PHE A 328 4.42 15.82 1.51
C PHE A 328 5.90 15.52 1.81
N GLU A 329 6.81 16.15 1.08
CA GLU A 329 8.25 15.94 1.24
C GLU A 329 8.77 16.47 2.59
N GLN A 330 8.30 17.63 3.03
CA GLN A 330 8.67 18.18 4.34
C GLN A 330 8.26 17.24 5.48
N LEU A 331 7.08 16.63 5.39
CA LEU A 331 6.60 15.70 6.41
C LEU A 331 7.43 14.40 6.43
N ILE A 332 7.82 13.88 5.26
CA ILE A 332 8.75 12.74 5.17
C ILE A 332 10.08 13.09 5.84
N GLN A 333 10.65 14.24 5.48
CA GLN A 333 11.94 14.68 6.01
C GLN A 333 11.89 14.81 7.54
N MET A 334 10.83 15.40 8.08
CA MET A 334 10.60 15.54 9.51
C MET A 334 10.61 14.18 10.22
N PHE A 335 9.83 13.21 9.72
CA PHE A 335 9.77 11.86 10.31
C PHE A 335 11.09 11.10 10.18
N ALA A 336 11.75 11.20 9.02
CA ALA A 336 12.94 10.41 8.72
C ALA A 336 14.21 10.90 9.44
N THR A 337 14.25 12.16 9.89
CA THR A 337 15.46 12.75 10.49
C THR A 337 15.32 13.17 11.94
N SER A 338 14.10 13.18 12.49
CA SER A 338 13.92 13.46 13.91
C SER A 338 14.43 12.30 14.77
N ALA A 339 15.30 12.62 15.73
CA ALA A 339 15.77 11.68 16.74
C ALA A 339 14.65 11.24 17.71
N ASP A 340 13.52 11.95 17.72
CA ASP A 340 12.37 11.64 18.58
C ASP A 340 11.55 10.43 18.10
N PHE A 341 11.77 9.99 16.86
CA PHE A 341 11.04 8.89 16.24
C PHE A 341 11.95 7.68 16.05
N PRO A 342 12.30 6.96 17.14
CA PRO A 342 13.12 5.77 17.02
C PRO A 342 12.41 4.76 16.10
N SER A 343 13.19 3.99 15.34
CA SER A 343 12.72 3.02 14.33
C SER A 343 12.04 3.56 13.07
N ILE A 344 11.67 4.84 13.02
CA ILE A 344 11.05 5.43 11.82
C ILE A 344 12.14 5.81 10.81
N GLY A 345 12.46 4.86 9.93
CA GLY A 345 13.33 5.10 8.78
C GLY A 345 12.61 5.79 7.62
N PRO A 346 13.33 6.13 6.52
CA PRO A 346 12.77 6.84 5.37
C PRO A 346 11.52 6.19 4.77
N PHE A 347 11.46 4.86 4.75
CA PHE A 347 10.30 4.15 4.23
C PHE A 347 9.07 4.27 5.12
N ILE A 348 9.21 4.14 6.44
CA ILE A 348 8.10 4.31 7.39
C ILE A 348 7.64 5.78 7.41
N ALA A 349 8.59 6.72 7.32
CA ALA A 349 8.31 8.14 7.17
C ALA A 349 7.47 8.44 5.91
N TYR A 350 7.83 7.86 4.76
CA TYR A 350 7.01 7.91 3.54
C TYR A 350 5.59 7.37 3.78
N GLN A 351 5.47 6.21 4.42
CA GLN A 351 4.17 5.59 4.69
C GLN A 351 3.29 6.42 5.63
N LEU A 352 3.87 7.08 6.64
CA LEU A 352 3.17 8.02 7.52
C LEU A 352 2.68 9.24 6.73
N ALA A 353 3.54 9.88 5.94
CA ALA A 353 3.15 11.02 5.11
C ALA A 353 2.05 10.63 4.10
N ALA A 354 2.17 9.47 3.48
CA ALA A 354 1.14 8.88 2.61
C ALA A 354 -0.21 8.71 3.31
N ASP A 355 -0.21 8.26 4.57
CA ASP A 355 -1.45 8.12 5.34
C ASP A 355 -2.11 9.47 5.63
N TYR A 356 -1.33 10.46 6.07
CA TYR A 356 -1.84 11.81 6.34
C TYR A 356 -2.30 12.54 5.09
N ALA A 357 -1.68 12.29 3.94
CA ALA A 357 -2.11 12.84 2.66
C ALA A 357 -3.44 12.23 2.19
N VAL A 358 -3.59 10.91 2.30
CA VAL A 358 -4.87 10.23 2.00
C VAL A 358 -5.97 10.66 2.98
N ALA A 359 -5.62 10.93 4.25
CA ALA A 359 -6.54 11.48 5.24
C ALA A 359 -6.85 12.98 5.04
N GLY A 360 -6.25 13.65 4.04
CA GLY A 360 -6.50 15.05 3.71
C GLY A 360 -5.89 16.07 4.68
N VAL A 361 -4.89 15.68 5.50
CA VAL A 361 -4.19 16.61 6.39
C VAL A 361 -3.12 17.41 5.65
N ILE A 362 -2.42 16.76 4.73
CA ILE A 362 -1.43 17.41 3.87
C ILE A 362 -1.78 17.16 2.40
N PRO A 363 -1.30 18.00 1.47
CA PRO A 363 -1.55 17.80 0.05
C PRO A 363 -0.94 16.48 -0.46
N ILE A 364 -1.68 15.75 -1.29
CA ILE A 364 -1.14 14.65 -2.09
C ILE A 364 -0.21 15.28 -3.15
N PRO A 365 1.02 14.77 -3.34
CA PRO A 365 1.92 15.31 -4.36
C PRO A 365 1.35 15.10 -5.77
N SER A 366 1.76 15.93 -6.72
CA SER A 366 1.47 15.68 -8.13
C SER A 366 2.16 14.39 -8.62
N PRO A 367 1.71 13.78 -9.73
CA PRO A 367 2.40 12.61 -10.30
C PRO A 367 3.90 12.86 -10.57
N LYS A 368 4.23 14.05 -11.09
CA LYS A 368 5.62 14.41 -11.38
C LYS A 368 6.46 14.55 -10.11
N GLU A 369 5.92 15.18 -9.05
CA GLU A 369 6.58 15.24 -7.74
C GLU A 369 6.75 13.86 -7.11
N MET A 370 5.74 12.99 -7.22
CA MET A 370 5.85 11.60 -6.75
C MET A 370 6.97 10.86 -7.49
N GLY A 371 7.04 10.98 -8.82
CA GLY A 371 8.11 10.39 -9.64
C GLY A 371 9.52 10.84 -9.22
N ARG A 372 9.67 12.13 -8.90
CA ARG A 372 10.93 12.67 -8.35
C ARG A 372 11.26 12.12 -6.97
N LEU A 373 10.26 12.02 -6.09
CA LEU A 373 10.42 11.49 -4.74
C LEU A 373 10.81 10.01 -4.73
N ILE A 374 10.20 9.19 -5.59
CA ILE A 374 10.55 7.75 -5.70
C ILE A 374 11.95 7.57 -6.28
N PHE A 375 12.44 8.48 -7.13
CA PHE A 375 13.82 8.45 -7.60
C PHE A 375 14.82 8.55 -6.44
N ARG A 376 14.55 9.45 -5.49
CA ARG A 376 15.39 9.69 -4.32
C ARG A 376 15.30 8.59 -3.26
N THR A 377 14.11 7.99 -3.08
CA THR A 377 13.82 7.14 -1.90
C THR A 377 13.38 5.71 -2.22
N GLY A 378 12.88 5.45 -3.43
CA GLY A 378 12.12 4.26 -3.81
C GLY A 378 12.79 3.42 -4.89
N LYS A 379 13.93 2.79 -4.55
CA LYS A 379 14.69 1.93 -5.48
C LYS A 379 13.81 0.91 -6.21
N ASP A 380 12.93 0.22 -5.51
CA ASP A 380 12.07 -0.82 -6.11
C ASP A 380 11.03 -0.23 -7.08
N THR A 381 10.50 0.95 -6.80
CA THR A 381 9.51 1.62 -7.64
C THR A 381 10.15 2.14 -8.94
N VAL A 382 11.36 2.70 -8.86
CA VAL A 382 12.14 3.09 -10.04
C VAL A 382 12.49 1.89 -10.90
N VAL A 383 12.91 0.78 -10.26
CA VAL A 383 13.16 -0.47 -10.99
C VAL A 383 11.90 -0.87 -11.74
N ALA A 384 10.72 -0.92 -11.09
CA ALA A 384 9.48 -1.26 -11.75
C ALA A 384 9.17 -0.35 -12.96
N LEU A 385 9.40 0.96 -12.88
CA LEU A 385 9.27 1.86 -14.04
C LEU A 385 10.19 1.46 -15.21
N ILE A 386 11.44 1.11 -14.91
CA ILE A 386 12.39 0.62 -15.94
C ILE A 386 11.93 -0.73 -16.51
N GLU A 387 11.36 -1.63 -15.69
CA GLU A 387 10.77 -2.90 -16.17
C GLU A 387 9.59 -2.66 -17.13
N LEU A 388 8.84 -1.57 -16.93
CA LEU A 388 7.80 -1.10 -17.86
C LEU A 388 8.36 -0.40 -19.11
N GLY A 389 9.68 -0.26 -19.24
CA GLY A 389 10.33 0.34 -20.40
C GLY A 389 10.53 1.85 -20.33
N PHE A 390 10.24 2.49 -19.19
CA PHE A 390 10.50 3.92 -19.02
C PHE A 390 12.00 4.21 -18.84
N CYS A 391 12.41 5.40 -19.26
CA CYS A 391 13.72 5.95 -18.95
C CYS A 391 13.68 6.67 -17.59
N CYS A 392 14.56 6.28 -16.66
CA CYS A 392 14.64 6.87 -15.32
C CYS A 392 16.10 7.05 -14.87
N ARG A 393 16.94 7.70 -15.69
CA ARG A 393 18.36 7.97 -15.38
C ARG A 393 18.53 9.18 -14.47
N THR A 394 17.58 10.11 -14.53
CA THR A 394 17.57 11.33 -13.72
C THR A 394 16.28 11.45 -12.93
N GLU A 395 16.29 12.33 -11.93
CA GLU A 395 15.11 12.66 -11.13
C GLU A 395 13.98 13.24 -12.01
N GLU A 396 14.31 14.12 -12.95
CA GLU A 396 13.39 14.66 -13.96
C GLU A 396 12.75 13.57 -14.82
N GLU A 397 13.57 12.66 -15.36
CA GLU A 397 13.07 11.55 -16.20
C GLU A 397 12.14 10.63 -15.42
N ALA A 398 12.46 10.32 -14.15
CA ALA A 398 11.57 9.54 -13.28
C ALA A 398 10.25 10.28 -12.98
N GLY A 399 10.30 11.60 -12.81
CA GLY A 399 9.13 12.47 -12.71
C GLY A 399 8.20 12.34 -13.92
N GLU A 400 8.76 12.43 -15.12
CA GLU A 400 8.02 12.36 -16.39
C GLU A 400 7.50 10.95 -16.69
N ALA A 401 8.29 9.92 -16.37
CA ALA A 401 7.89 8.53 -16.48
C ALA A 401 6.68 8.23 -15.59
N PHE A 402 6.72 8.64 -14.32
CA PHE A 402 5.62 8.40 -13.38
C PHE A 402 4.35 9.17 -13.77
N GLU A 403 4.50 10.42 -14.24
CA GLU A 403 3.37 11.19 -14.75
C GLU A 403 2.73 10.53 -15.98
N THR A 404 3.55 10.04 -16.91
CA THR A 404 3.08 9.32 -18.11
C THR A 404 2.36 8.03 -17.72
N LEU A 405 2.93 7.23 -16.81
CA LEU A 405 2.28 6.04 -16.28
C LEU A 405 0.92 6.38 -15.65
N ALA A 406 0.83 7.45 -14.86
CA ALA A 406 -0.43 7.85 -14.24
C ALA A 406 -1.51 8.15 -15.30
N LYS A 407 -1.14 8.84 -16.38
CA LYS A 407 -2.03 9.11 -17.53
C LYS A 407 -2.47 7.82 -18.22
N GLU A 408 -1.56 6.86 -18.41
CA GLU A 408 -1.87 5.55 -19.01
C GLU A 408 -2.80 4.69 -18.15
N VAL A 409 -2.59 4.66 -16.83
CA VAL A 409 -3.50 3.95 -15.94
C VAL A 409 -4.89 4.60 -15.95
N ILE A 410 -4.95 5.94 -16.02
CA ILE A 410 -6.20 6.68 -16.16
C ILE A 410 -6.86 6.45 -17.53
N SER A 411 -6.12 6.22 -18.61
CA SER A 411 -6.74 5.94 -19.91
C SER A 411 -7.28 4.51 -20.00
N ARG A 412 -6.64 3.55 -19.32
CA ARG A 412 -6.93 2.11 -19.43
C ARG A 412 -7.88 1.58 -18.36
N VAL A 413 -7.80 2.08 -17.12
CA VAL A 413 -8.65 1.62 -16.01
C VAL A 413 -9.90 2.47 -15.93
N SER A 414 -11.08 1.87 -16.00
CA SER A 414 -12.36 2.59 -15.93
C SER A 414 -12.50 3.46 -14.67
N THR A 415 -13.23 4.58 -14.78
CA THR A 415 -13.49 5.49 -13.65
C THR A 415 -14.08 4.76 -12.45
N ALA A 416 -15.07 3.89 -12.67
CA ALA A 416 -15.69 3.12 -11.58
C ALA A 416 -14.69 2.26 -10.80
N ARG A 417 -13.76 1.59 -11.50
CA ARG A 417 -12.71 0.79 -10.84
C ARG A 417 -11.69 1.67 -10.13
N ARG A 418 -11.33 2.82 -10.71
CA ARG A 418 -10.44 3.80 -10.05
C ARG A 418 -11.05 4.35 -8.77
N ASP A 419 -12.32 4.71 -8.78
CA ASP A 419 -13.02 5.23 -7.60
C ASP A 419 -13.09 4.16 -6.50
N GLN A 420 -13.40 2.90 -6.87
CA GLN A 420 -13.47 1.79 -5.94
C GLN A 420 -12.14 1.50 -5.23
N MET A 421 -11.00 1.68 -5.91
CA MET A 421 -9.68 1.51 -5.32
C MET A 421 -9.12 2.78 -4.68
N SER A 422 -9.87 3.89 -4.70
CA SER A 422 -9.41 5.22 -4.28
C SER A 422 -8.14 5.67 -5.03
N PHE A 423 -8.15 5.53 -6.35
CA PHE A 423 -6.98 5.77 -7.20
C PHE A 423 -6.40 7.17 -7.02
N ASN A 424 -5.11 7.22 -6.71
CA ASN A 424 -4.29 8.41 -6.63
C ASN A 424 -2.81 8.03 -6.84
N VAL A 425 -1.91 9.02 -6.80
CA VAL A 425 -0.47 8.78 -7.06
C VAL A 425 0.22 7.92 -5.98
N ILE A 426 -0.28 7.94 -4.74
CA ILE A 426 0.23 7.08 -3.65
C ILE A 426 -0.17 5.63 -3.91
N LEU A 427 -1.41 5.40 -4.36
CA LEU A 427 -1.84 4.08 -4.78
C LEU A 427 -1.00 3.58 -5.96
N LEU A 428 -0.77 4.42 -6.97
CA LEU A 428 0.02 4.03 -8.15
C LEU A 428 1.48 3.68 -7.79
N GLU A 429 2.11 4.44 -6.89
CA GLU A 429 3.44 4.08 -6.34
C GLU A 429 3.41 2.71 -5.69
N HIS A 430 2.41 2.46 -4.84
CA HIS A 430 2.26 1.19 -4.16
C HIS A 430 2.01 0.04 -5.14
N MET A 431 1.20 0.25 -6.18
CA MET A 431 0.96 -0.72 -7.27
C MET A 431 2.27 -1.10 -7.97
N LEU A 432 3.08 -0.11 -8.36
CA LEU A 432 4.40 -0.34 -8.96
C LEU A 432 5.31 -1.13 -8.04
N ARG A 433 5.34 -0.80 -6.75
CA ARG A 433 6.12 -1.55 -5.77
C ARG A 433 5.69 -3.01 -5.68
N LYS A 434 4.38 -3.30 -5.84
CA LYS A 434 3.86 -4.68 -5.83
C LYS A 434 4.10 -5.40 -7.15
N HIS A 435 4.20 -4.71 -8.29
CA HIS A 435 4.38 -5.30 -9.61
C HIS A 435 5.44 -6.41 -9.60
N ARG A 436 6.65 -6.12 -9.12
CA ARG A 436 7.74 -7.10 -9.05
C ARG A 436 7.43 -8.31 -8.15
N HIS A 437 6.72 -8.09 -7.05
CA HIS A 437 6.32 -9.16 -6.14
C HIS A 437 5.17 -10.03 -6.68
N LEU A 438 4.39 -9.47 -7.61
CA LEU A 438 3.29 -10.14 -8.31
C LEU A 438 3.78 -10.89 -9.56
N SER A 439 4.83 -10.38 -10.22
CA SER A 439 5.55 -10.99 -11.35
C SER A 439 6.27 -12.27 -10.97
N THR A 440 5.50 -13.34 -10.78
CA THR A 440 5.94 -14.62 -10.22
C THR A 440 5.69 -15.74 -11.21
N LYS A 441 6.31 -16.91 -11.01
CA LYS A 441 6.04 -18.09 -11.85
C LYS A 441 4.55 -18.42 -11.97
N LEU A 442 3.74 -18.13 -10.94
CA LEU A 442 2.29 -18.30 -10.97
C LEU A 442 1.65 -17.40 -12.03
N TYR A 443 2.05 -16.13 -12.07
CA TYR A 443 1.59 -15.19 -13.07
C TYR A 443 2.15 -15.48 -14.47
N THR A 444 3.44 -15.82 -14.58
CA THR A 444 4.02 -16.23 -15.88
C THR A 444 3.33 -17.47 -16.44
N SER A 445 2.89 -18.39 -15.58
CA SER A 445 2.11 -19.56 -15.99
C SER A 445 0.71 -19.18 -16.48
N LEU A 446 0.16 -18.03 -16.12
CA LEU A 446 -1.09 -17.52 -16.70
C LEU A 446 -0.86 -17.02 -18.12
N LEU A 447 0.28 -16.37 -18.37
CA LEU A 447 0.62 -15.84 -19.69
C LEU A 447 1.06 -16.91 -20.70
N SER A 448 1.61 -18.04 -20.22
CA SER A 448 2.18 -19.09 -21.07
C SER A 448 1.20 -20.22 -21.43
N LEU A 449 -0.09 -20.05 -21.13
CA LEU A 449 -1.13 -21.05 -21.42
C LEU A 449 -2.00 -20.69 -22.64
N ASP A 450 -1.66 -19.58 -23.28
CA ASP A 450 -2.14 -19.11 -24.58
C ASP A 450 -1.06 -19.35 -25.66
#